data_AF-A0A5C7MWE9-F1
#
_entry.id   AF-A0A5C7MWE9-F1
#
_cell.length_a   1.000
_cell.length_b   1.000
_cell.length_c   1.000
_cell.angle_alpha   90.00
_cell.angle_beta   90.00
_cell.angle_gamma   90.00
#
_symmetry.space_group_name_H-M   'P 1'
#
loop_
_entity.id
_entity.type
_entity.pdbx_description
1 polymer ?
#
loop_
_entity_poly.entity_id
_entity_poly.type
_entity_poly.pdbx_seq_one_letter_code
_entity_poly.pdbx_strand_id
1 'polypeptide(L)'
;MKFLTRPLSLVTVASLALFFANCGGDGGGGSAKEKTQLKKLSGTWEILSADLQGDDRIDDFTGFTLTISGTYDSDSPEGPYQYSVSGSKPTPSPWPASGNWSFSTAGKDQGLILRDAGTDDETPMSYKILSNGNLVLTISVPDGSEGWRTKEVSGDWTFTFTQ
;
A
#
# COMPACT_ATOMS: atom_id res chain seq x y z
N MET A 1 43.20 -38.78 -13.47
CA MET A 1 42.27 -39.00 -12.35
C MET A 1 41.41 -37.74 -12.26
N LYS A 2 40.18 -37.74 -12.81
CA LYS A 2 38.90 -38.11 -12.15
C LYS A 2 38.46 -37.11 -11.07
N PHE A 3 37.47 -36.28 -11.47
CA PHE A 3 36.31 -35.70 -10.77
C PHE A 3 36.58 -34.82 -9.52
N LEU A 4 35.96 -33.65 -9.34
CA LEU A 4 34.52 -33.45 -9.19
C LEU A 4 34.11 -31.99 -9.43
N THR A 5 32.98 -31.87 -10.12
CA THR A 5 32.06 -30.75 -10.31
C THR A 5 31.47 -30.20 -9.00
N ARG A 6 31.29 -28.87 -8.91
CA ARG A 6 30.07 -28.22 -8.38
C ARG A 6 30.08 -26.70 -8.59
N PRO A 7 29.08 -26.13 -9.31
CA PRO A 7 28.86 -24.68 -9.37
C PRO A 7 27.96 -24.23 -8.22
N LEU A 8 28.40 -23.24 -7.44
CA LEU A 8 27.53 -22.55 -6.49
C LEU A 8 27.13 -21.22 -7.11
N SER A 9 25.88 -21.17 -7.59
CA SER A 9 25.17 -19.94 -7.91
C SER A 9 25.19 -19.00 -6.71
N LEU A 10 25.67 -17.77 -6.89
CA LEU A 10 25.30 -16.66 -6.04
C LEU A 10 24.68 -15.59 -6.93
N VAL A 11 23.36 -15.67 -7.04
CA VAL A 11 22.50 -14.61 -7.54
C VAL A 11 22.46 -13.56 -6.43
N THR A 12 23.13 -12.42 -6.62
CA THR A 12 22.88 -11.23 -5.79
C THR A 12 21.95 -10.30 -6.56
N VAL A 13 20.77 -10.18 -5.98
CA VAL A 13 19.61 -9.42 -6.41
C VAL A 13 19.91 -7.92 -6.43
N ALA A 14 19.32 -7.30 -7.44
CA ALA A 14 19.23 -5.89 -7.75
C ALA A 14 19.22 -4.92 -6.56
N SER A 15 20.16 -3.97 -6.57
CA SER A 15 20.02 -2.68 -5.88
C SER A 15 19.49 -1.66 -6.88
N LEU A 16 18.16 -1.44 -6.87
CA LEU A 16 17.53 -0.29 -7.52
C LEU A 16 16.79 0.52 -6.47
N ALA A 17 17.54 1.20 -5.60
CA ALA A 17 17.04 2.35 -4.87
C ALA A 17 17.18 3.58 -5.77
N LEU A 18 16.23 3.78 -6.68
CA LEU A 18 16.09 5.05 -7.38
C LEU A 18 15.12 5.93 -6.60
N PHE A 19 15.68 6.67 -5.64
CA PHE A 19 15.06 7.88 -5.12
C PHE A 19 14.97 8.90 -6.25
N PHE A 20 13.87 8.92 -6.98
CA PHE A 20 13.54 10.09 -7.80
C PHE A 20 12.82 11.10 -6.93
N ALA A 21 13.57 12.13 -6.53
CA ALA A 21 13.02 13.44 -6.32
C ALA A 21 12.25 13.85 -7.59
N ASN A 22 10.92 13.86 -7.54
CA ASN A 22 10.10 14.53 -8.54
C ASN A 22 9.52 15.80 -7.92
N CYS A 23 10.33 16.85 -7.99
CA CYS A 23 9.93 18.21 -7.75
C CYS A 23 9.36 18.79 -9.06
N GLY A 24 8.12 19.29 -9.03
CA GLY A 24 7.63 20.33 -9.94
C GLY A 24 6.89 19.90 -11.20
N GLY A 25 5.58 20.19 -11.20
CA GLY A 25 4.84 20.65 -12.39
C GLY A 25 4.25 19.58 -13.30
N ASP A 26 2.97 19.24 -13.11
CA ASP A 26 1.89 19.68 -14.02
C ASP A 26 0.53 19.20 -13.45
N GLY A 27 -0.12 20.08 -12.68
CA GLY A 27 -1.46 19.85 -12.16
C GLY A 27 -2.49 20.03 -13.28
N GLY A 28 -2.72 18.98 -14.07
CA GLY A 28 -3.67 19.07 -15.19
C GLY A 28 -4.12 17.75 -15.81
N GLY A 29 -3.73 16.59 -15.25
CA GLY A 29 -4.11 15.27 -15.76
C GLY A 29 -5.02 14.44 -14.84
N GLY A 30 -5.43 15.02 -13.71
CA GLY A 30 -5.90 14.31 -12.53
C GLY A 30 -7.41 14.09 -12.39
N SER A 31 -8.23 14.33 -13.41
CA SER A 31 -9.69 14.17 -13.27
C SER A 31 -10.20 12.83 -13.81
N ALA A 32 -9.80 12.46 -15.04
CA ALA A 32 -10.26 11.23 -15.67
C ALA A 32 -9.58 9.96 -15.10
N LYS A 33 -8.31 10.06 -14.71
CA LYS A 33 -7.55 8.91 -14.17
C LYS A 33 -8.05 8.57 -12.78
N GLU A 34 -8.21 9.55 -11.91
CA GLU A 34 -8.63 9.42 -10.52
C GLU A 34 -10.06 8.92 -10.45
N LYS A 35 -10.97 9.43 -11.29
CA LYS A 35 -12.31 8.85 -11.46
C LYS A 35 -12.27 7.37 -11.82
N THR A 36 -11.38 7.00 -12.74
CA THR A 36 -11.22 5.60 -13.16
C THR A 36 -10.61 4.75 -12.05
N GLN A 37 -9.59 5.24 -11.35
CA GLN A 37 -8.93 4.51 -10.27
C GLN A 37 -9.83 4.39 -9.04
N LEU A 38 -10.54 5.44 -8.66
CA LEU A 38 -11.52 5.39 -7.57
C LEU A 38 -12.56 4.31 -7.87
N LYS A 39 -13.08 4.25 -9.09
CA LYS A 39 -14.03 3.20 -9.48
C LYS A 39 -13.44 1.79 -9.35
N LYS A 40 -12.15 1.60 -9.68
CA LYS A 40 -11.48 0.30 -9.55
C LYS A 40 -11.19 -0.07 -8.09
N LEU A 41 -10.79 0.90 -7.27
CA LEU A 41 -10.42 0.69 -5.88
C LEU A 41 -11.64 0.58 -4.96
N SER A 42 -12.76 1.20 -5.33
CA SER A 42 -13.98 1.18 -4.51
C SER A 42 -14.56 -0.24 -4.38
N GLY A 43 -14.94 -0.60 -3.16
CA GLY A 43 -15.47 -1.92 -2.83
C GLY A 43 -14.84 -2.48 -1.56
N THR A 44 -15.16 -3.74 -1.26
CA THR A 44 -14.59 -4.48 -0.13
C THR A 44 -13.54 -5.45 -0.67
N TRP A 45 -12.37 -5.46 -0.02
CA TRP A 45 -11.19 -6.22 -0.37
C TRP A 45 -10.84 -7.16 0.76
N GLU A 46 -10.86 -8.47 0.50
CA GLU A 46 -10.44 -9.51 1.44
C GLU A 46 -8.93 -9.73 1.37
N ILE A 47 -8.29 -9.88 2.53
CA ILE A 47 -6.84 -10.10 2.56
C ILE A 47 -6.46 -11.46 1.98
N LEU A 48 -5.41 -11.48 1.16
CA LEU A 48 -4.76 -12.70 0.66
C LEU A 48 -3.38 -12.91 1.29
N SER A 49 -2.64 -11.84 1.54
CA SER A 49 -1.32 -11.91 2.17
C SER A 49 -1.00 -10.62 2.94
N ALA A 50 -0.24 -10.75 4.02
CA ALA A 50 0.43 -9.65 4.71
C ALA A 50 1.90 -10.05 4.89
N ASP A 51 2.80 -9.23 4.39
CA ASP A 51 4.25 -9.44 4.50
C ASP A 51 4.88 -8.23 5.18
N LEU A 52 5.74 -8.48 6.17
CA LEU A 52 6.58 -7.45 6.80
C LEU A 52 8.03 -7.79 6.49
N GLN A 53 8.64 -7.04 5.57
CA GLN A 53 10.06 -7.21 5.20
C GLN A 53 10.46 -8.66 4.83
N GLY A 54 9.55 -9.43 4.21
CA GLY A 54 9.76 -10.83 3.83
C GLY A 54 9.26 -11.86 4.85
N ASP A 55 8.79 -11.43 6.02
CA ASP A 55 8.14 -12.29 7.01
C ASP A 55 6.62 -12.32 6.76
N ASP A 56 6.07 -13.52 6.55
CA ASP A 56 4.63 -13.73 6.41
C ASP A 56 3.92 -13.46 7.75
N ARG A 57 2.91 -12.59 7.71
CA ARG A 57 2.11 -12.12 8.86
C ARG A 57 0.62 -12.35 8.66
N ILE A 58 0.20 -13.12 7.64
CA ILE A 58 -1.22 -13.28 7.31
C ILE A 58 -2.08 -13.76 8.49
N ASP A 59 -1.53 -14.58 9.38
CA ASP A 59 -2.23 -15.10 10.56
C ASP A 59 -2.69 -13.99 11.53
N ASP A 60 -1.97 -12.86 11.58
CA ASP A 60 -2.36 -11.70 12.40
C ASP A 60 -3.62 -10.98 11.88
N PHE A 61 -3.96 -11.21 10.61
CA PHE A 61 -5.00 -10.53 9.85
C PHE A 61 -6.16 -11.47 9.52
N THR A 62 -6.47 -12.42 10.40
CA THR A 62 -7.56 -13.38 10.20
C THR A 62 -8.89 -12.67 9.91
N GLY A 63 -9.50 -12.96 8.76
CA GLY A 63 -10.76 -12.36 8.33
C GLY A 63 -10.68 -10.86 8.04
N PHE A 64 -9.47 -10.31 7.82
CA PHE A 64 -9.28 -8.90 7.57
C PHE A 64 -9.87 -8.49 6.22
N THR A 65 -10.65 -7.40 6.25
CA THR A 65 -11.16 -6.77 5.04
C THR A 65 -10.89 -5.28 5.04
N LEU A 66 -10.58 -4.73 3.87
CA LEU A 66 -10.43 -3.31 3.59
C LEU A 66 -11.61 -2.87 2.73
N THR A 67 -12.43 -1.95 3.23
CA THR A 67 -13.49 -1.32 2.43
C THR A 67 -13.04 0.08 2.03
N ILE A 68 -13.08 0.36 0.73
CA ILE A 68 -12.81 1.68 0.15
C ILE A 68 -14.11 2.22 -0.42
N SER A 69 -14.44 3.46 -0.05
CA SER A 69 -15.67 4.13 -0.51
C SER A 69 -15.43 5.62 -0.76
N GLY A 70 -16.27 6.20 -1.61
CA GLY A 70 -16.19 7.61 -1.95
C GLY A 70 -17.02 7.92 -3.19
N THR A 71 -17.34 9.20 -3.37
CA THR A 71 -17.95 9.70 -4.61
C THR A 71 -16.94 10.60 -5.28
N TYR A 72 -16.69 10.38 -6.57
CA TYR A 72 -15.81 11.25 -7.34
C TYR A 72 -16.40 12.67 -7.42
N ASP A 73 -15.58 13.66 -7.07
CA ASP A 73 -15.85 15.08 -7.25
C ASP A 73 -14.86 15.65 -8.27
N SER A 74 -15.35 16.37 -9.29
CA SER A 74 -14.47 17.01 -10.27
C SER A 74 -13.70 18.21 -9.71
N ASP A 75 -14.22 18.82 -8.65
CA ASP A 75 -13.60 19.99 -8.00
C ASP A 75 -12.52 19.55 -6.98
N SER A 76 -12.53 18.27 -6.59
CA SER A 76 -11.53 17.65 -5.71
C SER A 76 -11.27 16.19 -6.13
N PRO A 77 -10.69 15.98 -7.33
CA PRO A 77 -10.57 14.65 -7.92
C PRO A 77 -9.61 13.72 -7.19
N GLU A 78 -8.76 14.25 -6.32
CA GLU A 78 -7.87 13.50 -5.45
C GLU A 78 -8.57 12.91 -4.22
N GLY A 79 -9.76 13.39 -3.86
CA GLY A 79 -10.44 13.04 -2.61
C GLY A 79 -10.60 14.25 -1.66
N PRO A 80 -10.82 14.02 -0.36
CA PRO A 80 -10.64 12.75 0.35
C PRO A 80 -11.75 11.73 0.09
N TYR A 81 -11.35 10.47 0.07
CA TYR A 81 -12.21 9.29 0.07
C TYR A 81 -12.09 8.56 1.39
N GLN A 82 -13.00 7.64 1.66
CA GLN A 82 -13.08 6.93 2.94
C GLN A 82 -12.50 5.52 2.81
N TYR A 83 -11.93 5.03 3.91
CA TYR A 83 -11.65 3.62 4.10
C TYR A 83 -12.09 3.14 5.48
N SER A 84 -12.38 1.86 5.59
CA SER A 84 -12.56 1.16 6.87
C SER A 84 -11.98 -0.24 6.81
N VAL A 85 -11.59 -0.77 7.96
CA VAL A 85 -11.10 -2.14 8.07
C VAL A 85 -11.93 -2.93 9.07
N SER A 86 -12.09 -4.22 8.82
CA SER A 86 -12.71 -5.15 9.76
C SER A 86 -11.86 -6.42 9.91
N GLY A 87 -12.28 -7.33 10.79
CA GLY A 87 -11.50 -8.54 11.11
C GLY A 87 -10.42 -8.32 12.16
N SER A 88 -9.61 -9.35 12.38
CA SER A 88 -8.49 -9.33 13.32
C SER A 88 -7.32 -8.52 12.77
N LYS A 89 -6.58 -7.87 13.66
CA LYS A 89 -5.33 -7.16 13.38
C LYS A 89 -4.45 -7.16 14.63
N PRO A 90 -3.12 -7.09 14.49
CA PRO A 90 -2.23 -7.06 15.65
C PRO A 90 -2.46 -5.80 16.49
N THR A 91 -1.97 -5.78 17.73
CA THR A 91 -1.93 -4.57 18.57
C THR A 91 -0.50 -4.36 19.05
N PRO A 92 0.22 -3.31 18.60
CA PRO A 92 -0.25 -2.27 17.67
C PRO A 92 -0.49 -2.80 16.24
N SER A 93 -1.15 -1.99 15.39
CA SER A 93 -1.51 -2.33 14.01
C SER A 93 -1.00 -1.27 13.03
N PRO A 94 -0.57 -1.66 11.81
CA PRO A 94 -0.29 -0.70 10.73
C PRO A 94 -1.56 -0.04 10.16
N TRP A 95 -2.74 -0.61 10.45
CA TRP A 95 -4.06 -0.15 10.01
C TRP A 95 -4.90 0.40 11.17
N PRO A 96 -5.32 1.69 11.11
CA PRO A 96 -6.43 2.19 11.91
C PRO A 96 -7.75 1.53 11.53
N ALA A 97 -8.77 1.66 12.39
CA ALA A 97 -10.10 1.08 12.15
C ALA A 97 -10.79 1.69 10.92
N SER A 98 -10.56 2.98 10.67
CA SER A 98 -11.10 3.73 9.54
C SER A 98 -10.40 5.07 9.41
N GLY A 99 -10.53 5.70 8.25
CA GLY A 99 -9.99 7.04 8.03
C GLY A 99 -10.29 7.56 6.64
N ASN A 100 -9.53 8.54 6.23
CA ASN A 100 -9.62 9.11 4.89
C ASN A 100 -8.35 8.81 4.08
N TRP A 101 -8.44 8.90 2.76
CA TRP A 101 -7.27 8.86 1.90
C TRP A 101 -7.47 9.72 0.67
N SER A 102 -6.37 10.16 0.07
CA SER A 102 -6.39 10.94 -1.17
C SER A 102 -5.38 10.39 -2.17
N PHE A 103 -5.63 10.55 -3.47
CA PHE A 103 -4.61 10.30 -4.49
C PHE A 103 -3.49 11.34 -4.38
N SER A 104 -2.25 10.88 -4.30
CA SER A 104 -1.08 11.71 -4.61
C SER A 104 -0.73 11.60 -6.09
N THR A 105 -0.83 10.39 -6.66
CA THR A 105 -0.70 10.15 -8.10
C THR A 105 -1.63 9.02 -8.54
N ALA A 106 -2.28 9.18 -9.71
CA ALA A 106 -3.08 8.14 -10.33
C ALA A 106 -2.51 7.72 -11.69
N GLY A 107 -2.00 6.49 -11.76
CA GLY A 107 -1.60 5.81 -13.00
C GLY A 107 -2.72 4.92 -13.54
N LYS A 108 -2.40 4.08 -14.55
CA LYS A 108 -3.39 3.20 -15.17
C LYS A 108 -3.87 2.07 -14.25
N ASP A 109 -2.92 1.42 -13.58
CA ASP A 109 -3.16 0.28 -12.67
C ASP A 109 -2.22 0.37 -11.43
N GLN A 110 -1.67 1.55 -11.15
CA GLN A 110 -0.80 1.80 -10.01
C GLN A 110 -0.74 3.30 -9.69
N GLY A 111 -0.31 3.66 -8.49
CA GLY A 111 -0.11 5.05 -8.09
C GLY A 111 0.28 5.19 -6.63
N LEU A 112 0.20 6.42 -6.13
CA LEU A 112 0.44 6.77 -4.73
C LEU A 112 -0.82 7.34 -4.12
N ILE A 113 -1.11 6.94 -2.89
CA ILE A 113 -2.17 7.50 -2.05
C ILE A 113 -1.58 7.97 -0.73
N LEU A 114 -2.21 8.97 -0.13
CA LEU A 114 -1.91 9.45 1.21
C LEU A 114 -3.07 9.04 2.11
N ARG A 115 -2.81 8.15 3.05
CA ARG A 115 -3.77 7.78 4.10
C ARG A 115 -3.71 8.84 5.19
N ASP A 116 -4.88 9.26 5.66
CA ASP A 116 -5.06 10.22 6.75
C ASP A 116 -4.26 11.52 6.53
N ALA A 117 -4.32 12.03 5.29
CA ALA A 117 -3.59 13.23 4.86
C ALA A 117 -3.93 14.46 5.72
N GLY A 118 -2.91 15.23 6.09
CA GLY A 118 -3.03 16.41 6.94
C GLY A 118 -3.23 16.10 8.44
N THR A 119 -3.02 14.85 8.87
CA THR A 119 -3.07 14.43 10.28
C THR A 119 -1.70 13.92 10.76
N ASP A 120 -1.54 13.73 12.07
CA ASP A 120 -0.34 13.13 12.66
C ASP A 120 -0.10 11.68 12.21
N ASP A 121 -1.12 11.03 11.64
CA ASP A 121 -1.08 9.64 11.16
C ASP A 121 -0.91 9.56 9.63
N GLU A 122 -0.63 10.68 8.97
CA GLU A 122 -0.43 10.74 7.52
C GLU A 122 0.59 9.67 7.08
N THR A 123 0.14 8.77 6.21
CA THR A 123 0.94 7.64 5.77
C THR A 123 0.89 7.50 4.26
N PRO A 124 2.00 7.78 3.54
CA PRO A 124 2.11 7.50 2.11
C PRO A 124 2.08 5.99 1.83
N MET A 125 1.32 5.59 0.81
CA MET A 125 1.21 4.19 0.38
C MET A 125 1.24 4.11 -1.14
N SER A 126 1.91 3.11 -1.69
CA SER A 126 1.78 2.78 -3.11
C SER A 126 0.70 1.72 -3.30
N TYR A 127 -0.10 1.86 -4.35
CA TYR A 127 -1.04 0.83 -4.76
C TYR A 127 -0.72 0.31 -6.16
N LYS A 128 -1.06 -0.95 -6.40
CA LYS A 128 -1.02 -1.58 -7.72
C LYS A 128 -2.16 -2.58 -7.85
N ILE A 129 -2.92 -2.47 -8.94
CA ILE A 129 -3.92 -3.45 -9.33
C ILE A 129 -3.25 -4.42 -10.31
N LEU A 130 -3.15 -5.68 -9.92
CA LEU A 130 -2.56 -6.74 -10.73
C LEU A 130 -3.51 -7.13 -11.88
N SER A 131 -2.98 -7.80 -12.91
CA SER A 131 -3.78 -8.24 -14.06
C SER A 131 -4.89 -9.24 -13.71
N ASN A 132 -4.79 -9.90 -12.56
CA ASN A 132 -5.81 -10.81 -12.03
C ASN A 132 -6.88 -10.07 -11.19
N GLY A 133 -6.80 -8.75 -11.04
CA GLY A 133 -7.73 -7.93 -10.25
C GLY A 133 -7.30 -7.70 -8.80
N ASN A 134 -6.27 -8.38 -8.31
CA ASN A 134 -5.82 -8.23 -6.93
C ASN A 134 -5.20 -6.84 -6.69
N LEU A 135 -5.47 -6.27 -5.51
CA LEU A 135 -4.88 -5.03 -5.05
C LEU A 135 -3.64 -5.34 -4.21
N VAL A 136 -2.50 -4.75 -4.56
CA VAL A 136 -1.29 -4.74 -3.73
C VAL A 136 -1.10 -3.35 -3.16
N LEU A 137 -0.95 -3.26 -1.84
CA LEU A 137 -0.61 -2.04 -1.11
C LEU A 137 0.75 -2.21 -0.45
N THR A 138 1.62 -1.22 -0.61
CA THR A 138 2.89 -1.15 0.11
C THR A 138 2.91 0.11 0.96
N ILE A 139 3.26 -0.05 2.23
CA ILE A 139 3.30 1.00 3.24
C ILE A 139 4.63 0.88 4.00
N SER A 140 5.37 1.98 4.06
CA SER A 140 6.55 2.11 4.93
C SER A 140 6.13 2.73 6.24
N VAL A 141 6.10 1.92 7.29
CA VAL A 141 5.85 2.38 8.65
C VAL A 141 7.19 2.77 9.28
N PRO A 142 7.45 4.06 9.56
CA PRO A 142 8.71 4.46 10.15
C PRO A 142 8.88 3.86 11.55
N ASP A 143 10.13 3.56 11.92
CA ASP A 143 10.50 3.24 13.30
C ASP A 143 10.26 4.50 14.17
N GLY A 144 9.20 4.49 14.98
CA GLY A 144 8.86 5.60 15.86
C GLY A 144 9.45 5.43 17.26
N SER A 145 10.22 6.41 17.74
CA SER A 145 10.51 6.56 19.17
C SER A 145 9.44 7.34 19.93
N GLU A 146 8.50 8.00 19.24
CA GLU A 146 7.36 8.69 19.83
C GLU A 146 6.13 8.55 18.92
N GLY A 147 5.02 8.06 19.47
CA GLY A 147 3.75 7.86 18.74
C GLY A 147 3.51 6.41 18.31
N TRP A 148 2.75 5.68 19.14
CA TRP A 148 1.87 4.51 18.87
C TRP A 148 2.31 3.31 17.99
N ARG A 149 3.49 3.31 17.37
CA ARG A 149 4.01 2.19 16.57
C ARG A 149 5.26 1.63 17.25
N THR A 150 5.10 0.55 18.00
CA THR A 150 6.24 -0.20 18.56
C THR A 150 7.10 -0.75 17.41
N LYS A 151 8.36 -1.10 17.70
CA LYS A 151 9.26 -1.80 16.75
C LYS A 151 8.65 -3.05 16.10
N GLU A 152 7.54 -3.55 16.62
CA GLU A 152 6.87 -4.77 16.16
C GLU A 152 6.01 -4.54 14.90
N VAL A 153 5.64 -3.29 14.59
CA VAL A 153 4.85 -2.96 13.39
C VAL A 153 5.53 -1.99 12.44
N SER A 154 6.75 -1.57 12.77
CA SER A 154 7.55 -0.73 11.90
C SER A 154 8.24 -1.55 10.82
N GLY A 155 8.51 -0.90 9.68
CA GLY A 155 9.07 -1.53 8.49
C GLY A 155 8.16 -1.43 7.26
N ASP A 156 8.62 -2.07 6.20
CA ASP A 156 7.94 -2.09 4.91
C ASP A 156 6.95 -3.26 4.87
N TRP A 157 5.67 -2.91 4.87
CA TRP A 157 4.59 -3.86 4.73
C TRP A 157 4.15 -3.98 3.28
N THR A 158 3.86 -5.20 2.84
CA THR A 158 3.16 -5.48 1.58
C THR A 158 1.91 -6.28 1.87
N PHE A 159 0.75 -5.72 1.50
CA PHE A 159 -0.55 -6.37 1.60
C PHE A 159 -1.07 -6.71 0.22
N THR A 160 -1.57 -7.93 0.03
CA THR A 160 -2.30 -8.32 -1.18
C THR A 160 -3.74 -8.61 -0.81
N PHE A 161 -4.67 -8.11 -1.61
CA PHE A 161 -6.10 -8.32 -1.43
C PHE A 161 -6.77 -8.84 -2.71
N THR A 162 -7.89 -9.53 -2.54
CA THR A 162 -8.85 -9.87 -3.58
C THR A 162 -10.16 -9.15 -3.33
N GLN A 163 -10.90 -8.88 -4.39
CA GLN A 163 -12.28 -8.41 -4.32
C GLN A 163 -13.25 -9.57 -4.55
#